data_AF-A0A2S4MDX0-F1
#
_entry.id   AF-A0A2S4MDX0-F1
#
_cell.length_a   1.000
_cell.length_b   1.000
_cell.length_c   1.000
_cell.angle_alpha   90.00
_cell.angle_beta   90.00
_cell.angle_gamma   90.00
#
_symmetry.space_group_name_H-M   'P 1'
#
loop_
_entity.id
_entity.type
_entity.pdbx_description
1 polymer ?
#
loop_
_entity_poly.entity_id
_entity_poly.type
_entity_poly.pdbx_seq_one_letter_code
_entity_poly.pdbx_strand_id
1 'polypeptide(L)'
;MDERKRDSIVAYLQRRMAEFGITSEAIAASIAEDQRRLQAVKYRDASGNSWDGEGAAPQWVVQATSAGQSLDHFSVRRAEAPQSARQTGVDWRDDPFAGTRLATVKGEQLQAN
;
A
#
# COMPACT_ATOMS: atom_id res chain seq x y z
N MET A 1 18.54 11.05 4.74
CA MET A 1 17.81 12.24 5.24
C MET A 1 18.16 12.36 6.71
N ASP A 2 18.87 13.42 7.07
CA ASP A 2 19.46 13.60 8.40
C ASP A 2 18.38 13.73 9.49
N GLU A 3 18.64 13.16 10.67
CA GLU A 3 17.75 13.21 11.83
C GLU A 3 17.38 14.65 12.21
N ARG A 4 18.34 15.57 12.11
CA ARG A 4 18.12 16.99 12.37
C ARG A 4 17.10 17.64 11.43
N LYS A 5 17.00 17.16 10.18
CA LYS A 5 16.01 17.62 9.21
C LYS A 5 14.62 17.06 9.51
N ARG A 6 14.54 15.84 10.06
CA ARG A 6 13.26 15.27 10.51
C ARG A 6 12.74 16.02 11.73
N ASP A 7 13.60 16.27 12.72
CA ASP A 7 13.26 17.03 13.93
C ASP A 7 12.75 18.43 13.59
N SER A 8 13.41 19.13 12.66
CA SER A 8 12.98 20.47 12.25
C SER A 8 11.61 20.46 11.57
N ILE A 9 11.30 19.43 10.78
CA ILE A 9 9.98 19.27 10.15
C ILE A 9 8.91 18.96 11.19
N VAL A 10 9.20 18.09 12.17
CA VAL A 10 8.26 17.76 13.25
C VAL A 10 7.93 19.00 14.08
N ALA A 11 8.94 19.77 14.48
CA ALA A 11 8.75 21.00 15.23
C ALA A 11 7.94 22.04 14.44
N TYR A 12 8.20 22.16 13.13
CA TYR A 12 7.43 23.02 12.25
C TYR A 12 5.94 22.62 12.19
N LEU A 13 5.66 21.32 12.02
CA LEU A 13 4.30 20.79 11.98
C LEU A 13 3.56 21.00 13.30
N GLN A 14 4.23 20.76 14.44
CA GLN A 14 3.65 21.01 15.76
C GLN A 14 3.27 22.47 15.98
N ARG A 15 4.12 23.41 15.57
CA ARG A 15 3.80 24.84 15.64
C ARG A 15 2.58 25.19 14.78
N ARG A 16 2.50 24.62 13.58
CA ARG A 16 1.39 24.85 12.65
C ARG A 16 0.09 24.24 13.17
N MET A 17 0.15 23.06 13.80
CA MET A 17 -1.00 22.45 14.46
C MET A 17 -1.54 23.33 15.58
N ALA A 18 -0.66 23.90 16.42
CA ALA A 18 -1.06 24.83 17.47
C ALA A 18 -1.71 26.12 16.93
N GLU A 19 -1.21 26.67 15.82
CA GLU A 19 -1.78 27.85 15.16
C GLU A 19 -3.22 27.64 14.67
N PHE A 20 -3.53 26.44 14.19
CA PHE A 20 -4.86 26.07 13.70
C PHE A 20 -5.74 25.40 14.76
N GLY A 21 -5.27 25.29 16.02
CA GLY A 21 -6.00 24.60 17.09
C GLY A 21 -6.20 23.10 16.84
N ILE A 22 -5.35 22.49 16.00
CA ILE A 22 -5.39 21.05 15.72
C ILE A 22 -4.64 20.34 16.85
N THR A 23 -5.35 19.56 17.66
CA THR A 23 -4.72 18.75 18.71
C THR A 23 -4.25 17.41 18.17
N SER A 24 -3.17 16.88 18.74
CA SER A 24 -2.70 15.53 18.43
C SER A 24 -3.78 14.48 18.71
N GLU A 25 -4.58 14.69 19.76
CA GLU A 25 -5.72 13.84 20.12
C GLU A 25 -6.81 13.85 19.05
N ALA A 26 -7.14 15.01 18.46
CA ALA A 26 -8.10 15.10 17.38
C ALA A 26 -7.61 14.39 16.11
N ILE A 27 -6.32 14.49 15.80
CA ILE A 27 -5.71 13.74 14.69
C ILE A 27 -5.78 12.24 14.98
N ALA A 28 -5.41 11.81 16.18
CA ALA A 28 -5.47 10.41 16.57
C ALA A 28 -6.89 9.85 16.50
N ALA A 29 -7.89 10.61 16.97
CA ALA A 29 -9.30 10.25 16.89
C ALA A 29 -9.77 10.14 15.43
N SER A 30 -9.40 11.09 14.57
CA SER A 30 -9.75 11.06 13.15
C SER A 30 -9.13 9.84 12.43
N ILE A 31 -7.88 9.49 12.75
CA ILE A 31 -7.23 8.30 12.18
C ILE A 31 -7.92 7.03 12.68
N ALA A 32 -8.25 6.95 13.97
CA ALA A 32 -8.94 5.81 14.54
C ALA A 32 -10.34 5.60 13.94
N GLU A 33 -11.06 6.69 13.67
CA GLU A 33 -12.36 6.64 13.00
C GLU A 33 -12.23 6.17 11.54
N ASP A 34 -11.23 6.68 10.83
CA ASP A 34 -10.95 6.22 9.46
C ASP A 34 -10.60 4.73 9.43
N GLN A 35 -9.76 4.28 10.37
CA GLN A 35 -9.45 2.87 10.56
C GLN A 35 -10.69 2.04 10.91
N ARG A 36 -11.64 2.55 11.70
CA ARG A 36 -12.92 1.88 11.96
C ARG A 36 -13.76 1.75 10.70
N ARG A 37 -13.83 2.79 9.87
CA ARG A 37 -14.54 2.75 8.58
C ARG A 37 -13.87 1.78 7.60
N LEU A 38 -12.54 1.77 7.53
CA LEU A 38 -11.78 0.79 6.75
C LEU A 38 -11.96 -0.63 7.29
N GLN A 39 -12.04 -0.80 8.61
CA GLN A 39 -12.35 -2.09 9.22
C GLN A 39 -13.78 -2.56 8.95
N ALA A 40 -14.71 -1.63 8.72
CA ALA A 40 -16.06 -1.94 8.29
C ALA A 40 -16.05 -2.43 6.83
N VAL A 41 -15.24 -1.86 5.94
CA VAL A 41 -15.05 -2.39 4.57
C VAL A 41 -14.20 -3.66 4.59
N LYS A 42 -14.86 -4.81 4.72
CA LYS A 42 -14.20 -6.11 4.88
C LYS A 42 -13.64 -6.67 3.57
N TYR A 43 -14.27 -6.42 2.43
CA TYR A 43 -13.91 -7.00 1.12
C TYR A 43 -13.88 -5.96 -0.02
N ARG A 44 -12.97 -6.08 -0.99
CA ARG A 44 -12.84 -5.24 -2.20
C ARG A 44 -12.39 -6.05 -3.41
N ASP A 45 -12.99 -5.81 -4.57
CA ASP A 45 -12.63 -6.45 -5.85
C ASP A 45 -11.66 -5.62 -6.71
N ALA A 46 -11.16 -6.21 -7.80
CA ALA A 46 -10.24 -5.56 -8.74
C ALA A 46 -10.91 -4.44 -9.56
N SER A 47 -12.24 -4.45 -9.67
CA SER A 47 -13.02 -3.43 -10.35
C SER A 47 -13.32 -2.21 -9.46
N GLY A 48 -12.94 -2.25 -8.18
CA GLY A 48 -13.09 -1.17 -7.22
C GLY A 48 -14.37 -1.25 -6.37
N ASN A 49 -15.18 -2.29 -6.54
CA ASN A 49 -16.34 -2.57 -5.69
C ASN A 49 -15.88 -2.98 -4.30
N SER A 50 -16.59 -2.54 -3.28
CA SER A 50 -16.28 -2.82 -1.87
C SER A 50 -17.54 -3.32 -1.15
N TRP A 51 -17.37 -4.26 -0.22
CA TRP A 51 -18.45 -4.82 0.59
C TRP A 51 -18.00 -4.99 2.03
N ASP A 52 -18.80 -4.48 2.96
CA ASP A 52 -18.56 -4.54 4.39
C ASP A 52 -18.83 -5.92 5.01
N GLY A 53 -19.49 -6.81 4.27
CA GLY A 53 -19.84 -8.15 4.75
C GLY A 53 -21.16 -8.21 5.49
N GLU A 54 -21.87 -7.09 5.66
CA GLU A 54 -23.24 -7.06 6.14
C GLU A 54 -24.24 -6.90 4.98
N GLY A 55 -25.45 -7.43 5.18
CA GLY A 55 -26.53 -7.36 4.20
C GLY A 55 -26.38 -8.32 3.00
N ALA A 56 -27.07 -8.00 1.91
CA ALA A 56 -27.10 -8.83 0.72
C ALA A 56 -25.75 -8.82 -0.01
N ALA A 57 -25.23 -10.02 -0.29
CA ALA A 57 -23.99 -10.17 -1.03
C ALA A 57 -24.12 -9.56 -2.45
N PRO A 58 -23.25 -8.62 -2.84
CA PRO A 58 -23.29 -8.02 -4.16
C PRO A 58 -22.93 -9.06 -5.24
N GLN A 59 -23.34 -8.79 -6.49
CA GLN A 59 -23.20 -9.76 -7.59
C GLN A 59 -21.75 -10.25 -7.78
N TRP A 60 -20.76 -9.38 -7.59
CA TRP A 60 -19.34 -9.75 -7.72
C TRP A 60 -18.89 -10.74 -6.64
N VAL A 61 -19.40 -10.65 -5.41
CA VAL A 61 -19.15 -11.61 -4.31
C VAL A 61 -19.75 -12.97 -4.66
N VAL A 62 -20.97 -12.97 -5.18
CA VAL A 62 -21.67 -14.20 -5.59
C VAL A 62 -20.94 -14.87 -6.74
N GLN A 63 -20.50 -14.09 -7.74
CA GLN A 63 -19.72 -14.60 -8.88
C GLN A 63 -18.37 -15.15 -8.45
N ALA A 64 -17.62 -14.44 -7.60
CA ALA A 64 -16.34 -14.91 -7.08
C ALA A 64 -16.48 -16.21 -6.29
N THR A 65 -17.50 -16.30 -5.41
CA THR A 65 -17.77 -17.51 -4.63
C THR A 65 -18.18 -18.68 -5.55
N SER A 66 -18.99 -18.41 -6.56
CA SER A 66 -19.41 -19.42 -7.56
C SER A 66 -18.25 -19.90 -8.44
N ALA A 67 -17.25 -19.04 -8.66
CA ALA A 67 -16.00 -19.38 -9.34
C ALA A 67 -15.02 -20.15 -8.45
N GLY A 68 -15.38 -20.45 -7.19
CA GLY A 68 -14.53 -21.14 -6.23
C GLY A 68 -13.45 -20.26 -5.59
N GLN A 69 -13.54 -18.93 -5.76
CA GLN A 69 -12.62 -18.01 -5.10
C GLN A 69 -13.06 -17.74 -3.67
N SER A 70 -12.13 -17.86 -2.73
CA SER A 70 -12.37 -17.52 -1.32
C SER A 70 -12.50 -16.01 -1.14
N LEU A 71 -13.50 -15.59 -0.37
CA LEU A 71 -13.73 -14.17 -0.05
C LEU A 71 -12.56 -13.49 0.65
N ASP A 72 -11.74 -14.29 1.34
CA ASP A 72 -10.47 -13.87 1.96
C ASP A 72 -9.48 -13.25 0.96
N HIS A 73 -9.51 -13.66 -0.32
CA HIS A 73 -8.70 -13.06 -1.39
C HIS A 73 -9.07 -11.59 -1.67
N PHE A 74 -10.30 -11.21 -1.36
CA PHE A 74 -10.81 -9.85 -1.53
C PHE A 74 -10.73 -9.07 -0.21
N SER A 75 -10.20 -9.65 0.88
CA SER A 75 -10.18 -9.01 2.20
C SER A 75 -9.26 -7.80 2.24
N VAL A 76 -9.79 -6.63 2.63
CA VAL A 76 -9.01 -5.39 2.71
C VAL A 76 -8.05 -5.40 3.90
N ARG A 77 -8.35 -6.20 4.94
CA ARG A 77 -7.44 -6.44 6.08
C ARG A 77 -6.22 -7.30 5.71
N ARG A 78 -6.27 -8.01 4.57
CA ARG A 78 -5.13 -8.71 3.96
C ARG A 78 -4.67 -8.02 2.67
N ALA A 79 -4.75 -6.70 2.62
CA ALA A 79 -4.00 -5.91 1.66
C ALA A 79 -2.61 -5.49 2.21
N GLU A 80 -2.08 -6.18 3.24
CA GLU A 80 -0.66 -6.50 3.16
C GLU A 80 -0.55 -7.55 2.07
N ALA A 81 0.13 -7.15 1.00
CA ALA A 81 0.47 -7.88 -0.22
C ALA A 81 0.39 -9.41 -0.14
N PRO A 82 0.21 -10.12 -1.27
CA PRO A 82 0.95 -11.36 -1.42
C PRO A 82 2.44 -11.02 -1.27
N GLN A 83 2.93 -11.01 -0.04
CA GLN A 83 4.33 -11.08 0.27
C GLN A 83 4.79 -12.35 -0.44
N SER A 84 5.63 -12.15 -1.44
CA SER A 84 6.85 -12.91 -1.43
C SER A 84 6.67 -14.43 -1.49
N ALA A 85 5.84 -14.94 -2.41
CA ALA A 85 6.24 -16.15 -3.14
C ALA A 85 7.46 -15.89 -4.07
N ARG A 86 8.08 -14.70 -3.96
CA ARG A 86 9.29 -14.26 -4.67
C ARG A 86 10.33 -13.58 -3.77
N GLN A 87 10.31 -13.81 -2.45
CA GLN A 87 11.47 -13.45 -1.61
C GLN A 87 11.90 -14.62 -0.72
N THR A 88 11.86 -15.83 -1.26
CA THR A 88 12.72 -16.91 -0.76
C THR A 88 13.99 -16.84 -1.60
N GLY A 89 14.99 -16.08 -1.13
CA GLY A 89 16.37 -16.07 -1.64
C GLY A 89 16.53 -16.06 -3.16
N VAL A 90 16.38 -14.91 -3.82
CA VAL A 90 16.96 -14.75 -5.15
C VAL A 90 18.47 -14.58 -4.97
N ASP A 91 19.20 -15.69 -5.09
CA ASP A 91 20.65 -15.67 -5.18
C ASP A 91 21.04 -15.20 -6.58
N TRP A 92 21.38 -13.91 -6.69
CA TRP A 92 21.80 -13.27 -7.94
C TRP A 92 23.09 -13.85 -8.53
N ARG A 93 23.78 -14.78 -7.85
CA ARG A 93 24.98 -15.44 -8.38
C ARG A 93 24.64 -16.58 -9.35
N ASP A 94 23.40 -17.06 -9.35
CA ASP A 94 22.89 -18.09 -10.28
C ASP A 94 22.00 -17.49 -11.40
N ASP A 95 22.07 -16.17 -11.60
CA ASP A 95 21.34 -15.51 -12.68
C ASP A 95 22.05 -15.75 -14.04
N PRO A 96 21.39 -16.38 -15.03
CA PRO A 96 22.01 -16.74 -16.32
C PRO A 96 22.34 -15.52 -17.20
N PHE A 97 21.91 -14.32 -16.80
CA PHE A 97 22.20 -13.05 -17.46
C PHE A 97 23.19 -12.18 -16.68
N ALA A 98 23.58 -12.56 -15.45
CA ALA A 98 24.61 -11.86 -14.69
C ALA A 98 25.94 -11.87 -15.46
N GLY A 99 26.37 -10.69 -15.92
CA GLY A 99 27.58 -10.52 -16.75
C GLY A 99 27.33 -10.43 -18.26
N THR A 100 26.07 -10.52 -18.71
CA THR A 100 25.71 -10.27 -20.12
C THR A 100 25.41 -8.79 -20.37
N ARG A 101 25.61 -8.33 -21.62
CA ARG A 101 25.42 -6.93 -22.05
C ARG A 101 24.00 -6.39 -21.90
N LEU A 102 23.04 -7.22 -21.50
CA LEU A 102 21.64 -6.88 -21.26
C LEU A 102 21.37 -6.41 -19.81
N ALA A 103 22.33 -6.59 -18.89
CA ALA A 103 22.16 -6.25 -17.47
C ALA A 103 22.28 -4.75 -17.16
N THR A 104 22.66 -3.91 -18.14
CA THR A 104 22.82 -2.47 -17.94
C THR A 104 22.18 -1.71 -19.11
N VAL A 105 20.99 -1.16 -18.90
CA VAL A 105 20.45 -0.15 -19.84
C VAL A 105 21.24 1.14 -19.60
N LYS A 106 22.38 1.25 -20.28
CA LYS A 106 23.19 2.47 -20.35
C LYS A 106 22.41 3.48 -21.21
N GLY A 107 21.73 4.42 -20.57
CA GLY A 107 21.28 5.64 -21.22
C GLY A 107 22.50 6.51 -21.55
N GLU A 108 23.11 6.32 -22.71
CA GLU A 108 24.07 7.25 -23.30
C GLU A 108 23.38 7.99 -24.46
N GLN A 109 23.14 9.29 -24.30
CA GLN A 109 23.95 10.39 -24.85
C GLN A 109 23.52 10.78 -26.27
N LEU A 110 22.97 11.99 -26.39
CA LEU A 110 23.00 12.83 -27.60
C LEU A 110 22.67 14.27 -27.16
N GLN A 111 23.69 15.02 -26.72
CA GLN A 111 23.68 16.48 -26.74
C GLN A 111 24.67 16.91 -27.83
N ALA A 112 24.13 17.50 -28.88
CA ALA A 112 24.87 18.10 -29.97
C ALA A 112 25.12 19.59 -29.69
N ASN A 113 26.29 20.04 -30.16
CA ASN A 113 26.84 21.40 -30.22
C ASN A 113 27.62 21.88 -28.98
#